data_AF-A0A194W856-F1
#
_entry.id   AF-A0A194W856-F1
#
_cell.length_a   1.000
_cell.length_b   1.000
_cell.length_c   1.000
_cell.angle_alpha   90.00
_cell.angle_beta   90.00
_cell.angle_gamma   90.00
#
_symmetry.space_group_name_H-M   'P 1'
#
loop_
_entity.id
_entity.type
_entity.pdbx_description
1 polymer ?
#
loop_
_entity_poly.entity_id
_entity_poly.type
_entity_poly.pdbx_seq_one_letter_code
_entity_poly.pdbx_strand_id
1 'polypeptide(L)'
;MAPSKRGLGWPYDNTEGAFKPYEPAIHSNELTWLFNWEMWKPKGIPAGLNYVPQVRTGAEAAQIDQYLSTLGARNFNHFIGFNEPDNSGQANMPVAQAVQLWKHYVLPAKKKFGFKLGSPAMTNSPAGKKWLQDFLHALDGHAEVDFIVLHWYGLNVKDLENYLEDMHKTFNKPIWLNEFACTTFGGRTPSEQDVEKFEREALKFLDGKDLVERYAWFGAATNKGSMGGVAVVNELASNGNLTGVGKIYCEKSEFQSAAVAGAALEPKEAVAKATRPENHAQLNIVSRAVQAKDNPGIHLTNKSKKEETYYFFNNYWNGNGTAGANFDHPEKPTQLKPGASTFVALPASFKGRVQRGKLIPATWAEFQLSADNDHKAWGDISLEQGYDGPAMIRASDGSNNANGFTNDILPSAPAAAKQKRSDGKECIASTMGNWLGGKNQAAVDYEKRVVGQKKAYIEGGSGTDVVSSKNKQLGVEFY
;
A
#
# COMPACT_ATOMS: atom_id res chain seq x y z
N MET A 1 -4.94 -2.19 -37.16
CA MET A 1 -4.27 -2.37 -35.86
C MET A 1 -5.18 -1.78 -34.80
N ALA A 2 -5.34 -2.44 -33.65
CA ALA A 2 -6.04 -1.83 -32.52
C ALA A 2 -5.28 -0.59 -32.06
N PRO A 3 -5.95 0.48 -31.60
CA PRO A 3 -5.27 1.66 -31.09
C PRO A 3 -4.41 1.30 -29.86
N SER A 4 -3.25 1.95 -29.70
CA SER A 4 -2.41 1.75 -28.53
C SER A 4 -3.13 2.10 -27.22
N LYS A 5 -2.84 1.30 -26.19
CA LYS A 5 -3.35 1.44 -24.82
C LYS A 5 -2.49 2.37 -23.95
N ARG A 6 -1.28 2.71 -24.41
CA ARG A 6 -0.28 3.42 -23.59
C ARG A 6 -0.57 4.91 -23.47
N GLY A 7 -0.40 5.43 -22.26
CA GLY A 7 -0.49 6.85 -21.97
C GLY A 7 0.65 7.37 -21.11
N LEU A 8 0.57 8.62 -20.70
CA LEU A 8 1.53 9.28 -19.83
C LEU A 8 0.85 9.86 -18.58
N GLY A 9 1.39 9.55 -17.40
CA GLY A 9 1.15 10.34 -16.19
C GLY A 9 2.14 11.51 -16.17
N TRP A 10 1.64 12.73 -16.23
CA TRP A 10 2.44 13.93 -16.53
C TRP A 10 2.47 14.91 -15.36
N PRO A 11 3.56 14.98 -14.59
CA PRO A 11 3.64 15.89 -13.45
C PRO A 11 3.39 17.36 -13.81
N TYR A 12 2.74 18.09 -12.90
CA TYR A 12 2.35 19.48 -13.10
C TYR A 12 3.55 20.43 -13.31
N ASP A 13 4.73 20.04 -12.81
CA ASP A 13 5.97 20.81 -12.87
C ASP A 13 6.84 20.50 -14.10
N ASN A 14 6.38 19.62 -14.99
CA ASN A 14 7.03 19.40 -16.28
C ASN A 14 6.89 20.65 -17.17
N THR A 15 8.00 21.03 -17.81
CA THR A 15 8.02 22.12 -18.80
C THR A 15 7.44 21.69 -20.15
N GLU A 16 7.02 22.64 -20.99
CA GLU A 16 6.50 22.33 -22.34
C GLU A 16 7.50 21.53 -23.19
N GLY A 17 8.80 21.82 -23.07
CA GLY A 17 9.86 21.11 -23.80
C GLY A 17 10.09 19.66 -23.34
N ALA A 18 9.49 19.25 -22.21
CA ALA A 18 9.67 17.91 -21.68
C ALA A 18 9.00 16.82 -22.54
N PHE A 19 8.09 17.18 -23.46
CA PHE A 19 7.47 16.24 -24.41
C PHE A 19 8.43 15.72 -25.48
N LYS A 20 9.51 16.46 -25.78
CA LYS A 20 10.43 16.18 -26.88
C LYS A 20 10.91 14.72 -26.98
N PRO A 21 11.30 14.04 -25.88
CA PRO A 21 11.73 12.64 -25.95
C PRO A 21 10.63 11.67 -26.41
N TYR A 22 9.36 12.02 -26.20
CA TYR A 22 8.19 11.17 -26.45
C TYR A 22 7.53 11.44 -27.81
N GLU A 23 7.85 12.54 -28.48
CA GLU A 23 7.26 12.94 -29.77
C GLU A 23 7.25 11.82 -30.82
N PRO A 24 8.31 11.01 -31.01
CA PRO A 24 8.27 9.91 -31.97
C PRO A 24 7.18 8.86 -31.66
N ALA A 25 6.99 8.52 -30.39
CA ALA A 25 5.97 7.56 -29.96
C ALA A 25 4.56 8.15 -30.03
N ILE A 26 4.41 9.46 -29.77
CA ILE A 26 3.14 10.18 -29.96
C ILE A 26 2.76 10.21 -31.45
N HIS A 27 3.67 10.63 -32.33
CA HIS A 27 3.42 10.72 -33.77
C HIS A 27 3.16 9.37 -34.43
N SER A 28 3.71 8.28 -33.88
CA SER A 28 3.44 6.92 -34.35
C SER A 28 2.21 6.26 -33.70
N ASN A 29 1.46 7.00 -32.90
CA ASN A 29 0.26 6.57 -32.16
C ASN A 29 0.52 5.47 -31.11
N GLU A 30 1.75 5.33 -30.62
CA GLU A 30 2.05 4.42 -29.51
C GLU A 30 1.73 5.04 -28.16
N LEU A 31 1.81 6.36 -28.02
CA LEU A 31 1.28 7.09 -26.87
C LEU A 31 0.07 7.91 -27.32
N THR A 32 -1.11 7.63 -26.76
CA THR A 32 -2.40 8.15 -27.30
C THR A 32 -3.20 8.97 -26.30
N TRP A 33 -2.83 8.96 -25.03
CA TRP A 33 -3.54 9.68 -23.98
C TRP A 33 -2.61 10.12 -22.85
N LEU A 34 -3.06 11.11 -22.08
CA LEU A 34 -2.29 11.69 -20.98
C LEU A 34 -3.23 12.13 -19.87
N PHE A 35 -2.79 11.97 -18.62
CA PHE A 35 -3.39 12.56 -17.43
C PHE A 35 -2.30 13.22 -16.60
N ASN A 36 -2.67 14.15 -15.72
CA ASN A 36 -1.71 14.89 -14.87
C ASN A 36 -2.19 15.02 -13.42
N TRP A 37 -3.08 14.13 -12.97
CA TRP A 37 -3.78 14.19 -11.68
C TRP A 37 -4.71 15.39 -11.48
N GLU A 38 -4.87 16.25 -12.48
CA GLU A 38 -5.59 17.51 -12.34
C GLU A 38 -6.78 17.55 -13.30
N MET A 39 -7.67 18.53 -13.11
CA MET A 39 -8.75 18.80 -14.05
C MET A 39 -8.34 19.76 -15.17
N TRP A 40 -7.26 20.51 -14.95
CA TRP A 40 -6.72 21.46 -15.91
C TRP A 40 -5.62 20.81 -16.75
N LYS A 41 -5.65 21.08 -18.06
CA LYS A 41 -4.68 20.50 -19.01
C LYS A 41 -3.29 21.14 -18.89
N PRO A 42 -2.20 20.34 -18.97
CA PRO A 42 -0.86 20.88 -19.17
C PRO A 42 -0.77 21.77 -20.40
N LYS A 43 0.18 22.72 -20.40
CA LYS A 43 0.49 23.51 -21.59
C LYS A 43 1.33 22.67 -22.57
N GLY A 44 1.20 22.98 -23.86
CA GLY A 44 2.04 22.37 -24.89
C GLY A 44 1.80 20.89 -25.19
N ILE A 45 0.65 20.32 -24.80
CA ILE A 45 0.30 18.93 -25.15
C ILE A 45 0.37 18.74 -26.67
N PRO A 46 1.22 17.83 -27.19
CA PRO A 46 1.31 17.56 -28.61
C PRO A 46 0.01 17.02 -29.19
N ALA A 47 -0.25 17.31 -30.47
CA ALA A 47 -1.35 16.70 -31.20
C ALA A 47 -1.18 15.16 -31.21
N GLY A 48 -2.27 14.43 -31.00
CA GLY A 48 -2.27 12.97 -30.88
C GLY A 48 -2.47 12.44 -29.45
N LEU A 49 -2.19 13.25 -28.43
CA LEU A 49 -2.51 12.91 -27.04
C LEU A 49 -3.89 13.45 -26.63
N ASN A 50 -4.76 12.53 -26.24
CA ASN A 50 -6.03 12.89 -25.61
C ASN A 50 -5.84 13.14 -24.11
N TYR A 51 -6.14 14.35 -23.67
CA TYR A 51 -6.08 14.69 -22.25
C TYR A 51 -7.27 14.08 -21.49
N VAL A 52 -6.99 13.46 -20.35
CA VAL A 52 -7.98 12.89 -19.44
C VAL A 52 -7.92 13.65 -18.12
N PRO A 53 -8.93 14.50 -17.83
CA PRO A 53 -9.03 15.21 -16.55
C PRO A 53 -9.28 14.22 -15.40
N GLN A 54 -8.77 14.57 -14.22
CA GLN A 54 -8.96 13.84 -12.98
C GLN A 54 -9.31 14.80 -11.85
N VAL A 55 -10.29 14.46 -11.02
CA VAL A 55 -10.45 15.11 -9.72
C VAL A 55 -9.56 14.38 -8.72
N ARG A 56 -8.55 15.05 -8.17
CA ARG A 56 -7.57 14.37 -7.30
C ARG A 56 -8.15 14.14 -5.92
N THR A 57 -8.70 15.18 -5.31
CA THR A 57 -9.11 15.17 -3.90
C THR A 57 -10.55 15.62 -3.71
N GLY A 58 -11.12 15.33 -2.54
CA GLY A 58 -12.46 15.82 -2.19
C GLY A 58 -12.56 17.34 -2.14
N ALA A 59 -11.46 18.06 -1.87
CA ALA A 59 -11.44 19.52 -1.80
C ALA A 59 -11.68 20.20 -3.17
N GLU A 60 -11.36 19.51 -4.25
CA GLU A 60 -11.51 20.00 -5.62
C GLU A 60 -12.86 19.69 -6.24
N ALA A 61 -13.66 18.78 -5.63
CA ALA A 61 -14.89 18.26 -6.23
C ALA A 61 -15.88 19.37 -6.63
N ALA A 62 -15.97 20.44 -5.85
CA ALA A 62 -16.85 21.56 -6.14
C ALA A 62 -16.47 22.36 -7.40
N GLN A 63 -15.24 22.18 -7.91
CA GLN A 63 -14.68 22.93 -9.02
C GLN A 63 -14.78 22.17 -10.36
N ILE A 64 -15.28 20.92 -10.35
CA ILE A 64 -15.37 20.05 -11.54
C ILE A 64 -16.09 20.78 -12.69
N ASP A 65 -17.27 21.35 -12.43
CA ASP A 65 -18.05 22.01 -13.48
C ASP A 65 -17.30 23.19 -14.12
N GLN A 66 -16.64 23.99 -13.30
CA GLN A 66 -15.88 25.16 -13.74
C GLN A 66 -14.68 24.75 -14.61
N TYR A 67 -13.87 23.79 -14.15
CA TYR A 67 -12.69 23.34 -14.88
C TYR A 67 -13.06 22.65 -16.19
N LEU A 68 -14.06 21.76 -16.17
CA LEU A 68 -14.49 21.06 -17.38
C LEU A 68 -15.18 21.99 -18.39
N SER A 69 -15.92 22.99 -17.93
CA SER A 69 -16.45 24.03 -18.82
C SER A 69 -15.33 24.84 -19.48
N THR A 70 -14.28 25.16 -18.73
CA THR A 70 -13.10 25.89 -19.25
C THR A 70 -12.31 25.04 -20.23
N LEU A 71 -12.17 23.74 -19.96
CA LEU A 71 -11.51 22.80 -20.87
C LEU A 71 -12.32 22.63 -22.17
N GLY A 72 -13.65 22.65 -22.08
CA GLY A 72 -14.58 22.51 -23.19
C GLY A 72 -14.90 21.06 -23.52
N ALA A 73 -16.18 20.72 -23.61
CA ALA A 73 -16.70 19.35 -23.72
C ALA A 73 -16.19 18.54 -24.93
N ARG A 74 -15.64 19.19 -25.96
CA ARG A 74 -15.08 18.51 -27.15
C ARG A 74 -13.61 18.11 -26.99
N ASN A 75 -12.95 18.52 -25.91
CA ASN A 75 -11.51 18.33 -25.70
C ASN A 75 -11.18 17.17 -24.76
N PHE A 76 -12.17 16.48 -24.23
CA PHE A 76 -12.03 15.29 -23.40
C PHE A 76 -13.25 14.39 -23.57
N ASN A 77 -13.06 13.08 -23.39
CA ASN A 77 -14.12 12.08 -23.50
C ASN A 77 -14.10 11.05 -22.36
N HIS A 78 -13.12 11.16 -21.47
CA HIS A 78 -13.00 10.35 -20.26
C HIS A 78 -12.69 11.26 -19.07
N PHE A 79 -13.00 10.80 -17.87
CA PHE A 79 -12.72 11.49 -16.61
C PHE A 79 -12.36 10.46 -15.54
N ILE A 80 -11.33 10.73 -14.74
CA ILE A 80 -10.90 9.85 -13.64
C ILE A 80 -11.36 10.43 -12.31
N GLY A 81 -11.80 9.54 -11.39
CA GLY A 81 -12.22 9.92 -10.05
C GLY A 81 -11.06 10.24 -9.10
N PHE A 82 -11.39 10.31 -7.80
CA PHE A 82 -10.44 10.62 -6.72
C PHE A 82 -9.18 9.75 -6.74
N ASN A 83 -8.02 10.34 -6.44
CA ASN A 83 -6.72 9.67 -6.45
C ASN A 83 -6.41 9.04 -5.08
N GLU A 84 -6.40 7.70 -5.02
CA GLU A 84 -6.14 6.91 -3.82
C GLU A 84 -6.87 7.43 -2.57
N PRO A 85 -8.22 7.57 -2.58
CA PRO A 85 -8.97 7.87 -1.37
C PRO A 85 -8.81 6.83 -0.27
N ASP A 86 -8.33 5.63 -0.59
CA ASP A 86 -7.97 4.57 0.35
C ASP A 86 -6.60 4.78 1.03
N ASN A 87 -5.79 5.72 0.54
CA ASN A 87 -4.45 6.02 1.04
C ASN A 87 -4.41 7.32 1.85
N SER A 88 -3.86 7.25 3.06
CA SER A 88 -3.73 8.37 3.99
C SER A 88 -2.79 9.49 3.52
N GLY A 89 -1.82 9.14 2.67
CA GLY A 89 -0.88 10.09 2.06
C GLY A 89 -1.38 10.76 0.78
N GLN A 90 -2.60 10.44 0.33
CA GLN A 90 -3.18 10.95 -0.92
C GLN A 90 -4.53 11.63 -0.65
N ALA A 91 -5.59 11.32 -1.39
CA ALA A 91 -6.88 11.96 -1.20
C ALA A 91 -7.50 11.65 0.18
N ASN A 92 -7.20 10.48 0.75
CA ASN A 92 -7.58 10.08 2.11
C ASN A 92 -9.05 10.39 2.45
N MET A 93 -9.97 9.65 1.85
CA MET A 93 -11.40 9.94 1.95
C MET A 93 -12.17 8.74 2.49
N PRO A 94 -12.95 8.90 3.57
CA PRO A 94 -13.95 7.92 3.95
C PRO A 94 -14.96 7.70 2.81
N VAL A 95 -15.41 6.45 2.62
CA VAL A 95 -16.38 6.08 1.58
C VAL A 95 -17.61 6.98 1.60
N ALA A 96 -18.18 7.26 2.78
CA ALA A 96 -19.37 8.10 2.91
C ALA A 96 -19.16 9.52 2.36
N GLN A 97 -18.00 10.13 2.61
CA GLN A 97 -17.67 11.44 2.08
C GLN A 97 -17.50 11.38 0.55
N ALA A 98 -16.77 10.38 0.05
CA ALA A 98 -16.59 10.21 -1.39
C ALA A 98 -17.93 10.01 -2.11
N VAL A 99 -18.85 9.21 -1.56
CA VAL A 99 -20.19 8.99 -2.13
C VAL A 99 -20.99 10.30 -2.16
N GLN A 100 -20.96 11.10 -1.10
CA GLN A 100 -21.65 12.41 -1.07
C GLN A 100 -21.12 13.34 -2.16
N LEU A 101 -19.80 13.50 -2.27
CA LEU A 101 -19.19 14.36 -3.28
C LEU A 101 -19.39 13.80 -4.70
N TRP A 102 -19.36 12.48 -4.87
CA TRP A 102 -19.61 11.82 -6.15
C TRP A 102 -21.03 12.12 -6.66
N LYS A 103 -22.04 11.92 -5.81
CA LYS A 103 -23.44 12.22 -6.13
C LYS A 103 -23.66 13.70 -6.40
N HIS A 104 -23.00 14.58 -5.63
CA HIS A 104 -23.23 16.01 -5.71
C HIS A 104 -22.50 16.70 -6.87
N TYR A 105 -21.31 16.24 -7.25
CA TYR A 105 -20.47 16.93 -8.25
C TYR A 105 -20.10 16.05 -9.45
N VAL A 106 -19.69 14.80 -9.23
CA VAL A 106 -19.16 13.94 -10.31
C VAL A 106 -20.26 13.45 -11.24
N LEU A 107 -21.36 12.90 -10.71
CA LEU A 107 -22.48 12.40 -11.54
C LEU A 107 -23.17 13.53 -12.34
N PRO A 108 -23.44 14.72 -11.77
CA PRO A 108 -23.95 15.84 -12.55
C PRO A 108 -23.01 16.28 -13.66
N ALA A 109 -21.70 16.30 -13.42
CA ALA A 109 -20.70 16.60 -14.44
C ALA A 109 -20.71 15.55 -15.56
N LYS A 110 -20.76 14.24 -15.21
CA LYS A 110 -20.90 13.17 -16.21
C LYS A 110 -22.10 13.40 -17.12
N LYS A 111 -23.27 13.70 -16.52
CA LYS A 111 -24.49 13.98 -17.26
C LYS A 111 -24.39 15.23 -18.16
N LYS A 112 -23.74 16.29 -17.68
CA LYS A 112 -23.59 17.56 -18.42
C LYS A 112 -22.62 17.45 -19.59
N PHE A 113 -21.50 16.78 -19.41
CA PHE A 113 -20.40 16.75 -20.40
C PHE A 113 -20.35 15.46 -21.23
N GLY A 114 -21.02 14.39 -20.82
CA GLY A 114 -21.17 13.16 -21.61
C GLY A 114 -19.90 12.30 -21.73
N PHE A 115 -18.99 12.38 -20.76
CA PHE A 115 -17.75 11.59 -20.74
C PHE A 115 -17.97 10.17 -20.18
N LYS A 116 -17.04 9.27 -20.49
CA LYS A 116 -16.89 7.99 -19.78
C LYS A 116 -16.20 8.20 -18.42
N LEU A 117 -16.79 7.68 -17.37
CA LEU A 117 -16.37 7.93 -15.98
C LEU A 117 -15.61 6.73 -15.41
N GLY A 118 -14.35 6.95 -15.06
CA GLY A 118 -13.55 6.01 -14.29
C GLY A 118 -13.92 6.06 -12.81
N SER A 119 -13.74 4.94 -12.10
CA SER A 119 -13.82 4.92 -10.64
C SER A 119 -12.78 5.85 -9.99
N PRO A 120 -12.86 6.09 -8.67
CA PRO A 120 -11.67 6.47 -7.91
C PRO A 120 -10.50 5.51 -8.20
N ALA A 121 -9.28 6.05 -8.27
CA ALA A 121 -8.07 5.31 -8.61
C ALA A 121 -7.48 4.68 -7.34
N MET A 122 -7.46 3.34 -7.27
CA MET A 122 -7.14 2.63 -6.02
C MET A 122 -5.69 2.18 -5.96
N THR A 123 -5.10 2.19 -4.76
CA THR A 123 -3.83 1.47 -4.53
C THR A 123 -3.99 -0.02 -4.85
N ASN A 124 -2.88 -0.72 -5.14
CA ASN A 124 -2.87 -2.18 -5.25
C ASN A 124 -2.98 -2.92 -3.91
N SER A 125 -3.45 -2.26 -2.85
CA SER A 125 -3.68 -2.88 -1.55
C SER A 125 -5.05 -3.59 -1.48
N PRO A 126 -5.21 -4.59 -0.61
CA PRO A 126 -6.52 -5.15 -0.31
C PRO A 126 -7.53 -4.11 0.20
N ALA A 127 -7.05 -3.07 0.91
CA ALA A 127 -7.87 -1.97 1.39
C ALA A 127 -8.44 -1.15 0.22
N GLY A 128 -7.65 -0.91 -0.84
CA GLY A 128 -8.13 -0.25 -2.06
C GLY A 128 -9.26 -1.02 -2.74
N LYS A 129 -9.09 -2.34 -2.90
CA LYS A 129 -10.16 -3.20 -3.42
C LYS A 129 -11.44 -3.12 -2.58
N LYS A 130 -11.31 -3.25 -1.25
CA LYS A 130 -12.46 -3.21 -0.33
C LYS A 130 -13.13 -1.84 -0.32
N TRP A 131 -12.35 -0.75 -0.32
CA TRP A 131 -12.86 0.61 -0.39
C TRP A 131 -13.70 0.80 -1.65
N LEU A 132 -13.22 0.33 -2.81
CA LEU A 132 -13.96 0.43 -4.07
C LEU A 132 -15.26 -0.40 -4.06
N GLN A 133 -15.25 -1.60 -3.47
CA GLN A 133 -16.46 -2.40 -3.28
C GLN A 133 -17.49 -1.65 -2.42
N ASP A 134 -17.08 -1.12 -1.27
CA ASP A 134 -17.96 -0.39 -0.36
C ASP A 134 -18.50 0.89 -1.02
N PHE A 135 -17.66 1.61 -1.76
CA PHE A 135 -18.04 2.81 -2.50
C PHE A 135 -19.09 2.54 -3.58
N LEU A 136 -18.87 1.52 -4.42
CA LEU A 136 -19.82 1.15 -5.46
C LEU A 136 -21.12 0.59 -4.86
N HIS A 137 -21.02 -0.16 -3.76
CA HIS A 137 -22.20 -0.65 -3.03
C HIS A 137 -23.02 0.50 -2.43
N ALA A 138 -22.38 1.50 -1.82
CA ALA A 138 -23.05 2.67 -1.25
C ALA A 138 -23.67 3.61 -2.31
N LEU A 139 -23.23 3.48 -3.56
CA LEU A 139 -23.87 4.12 -4.71
C LEU A 139 -25.06 3.31 -5.26
N ASP A 140 -25.30 2.08 -4.80
CA ASP A 140 -26.46 1.23 -5.10
C ASP A 140 -26.75 1.12 -6.62
N GLY A 141 -25.71 0.87 -7.41
CA GLY A 141 -25.82 0.80 -8.87
C GLY A 141 -25.94 2.16 -9.60
N HIS A 142 -26.13 3.26 -8.87
CA HIS A 142 -26.18 4.63 -9.42
C HIS A 142 -24.80 5.25 -9.69
N ALA A 143 -23.71 4.52 -9.43
CA ALA A 143 -22.35 5.02 -9.63
C ALA A 143 -22.04 5.35 -11.10
N GLU A 144 -22.63 4.57 -12.02
CA GLU A 144 -22.36 4.59 -13.46
C GLU A 144 -20.87 4.71 -13.80
N VAL A 145 -19.99 3.96 -13.13
CA VAL A 145 -18.59 3.87 -13.59
C VAL A 145 -18.55 2.99 -14.86
N ASP A 146 -17.87 3.51 -15.87
CA ASP A 146 -17.69 2.87 -17.17
C ASP A 146 -16.46 1.93 -17.15
N PHE A 147 -15.46 2.26 -16.34
CA PHE A 147 -14.22 1.48 -16.13
C PHE A 147 -13.70 1.66 -14.70
N ILE A 148 -12.89 0.71 -14.22
CA ILE A 148 -12.20 0.84 -12.93
C ILE A 148 -10.77 1.32 -13.13
N VAL A 149 -10.30 2.15 -12.21
CA VAL A 149 -9.00 2.80 -12.26
C VAL A 149 -8.12 2.26 -11.14
N LEU A 150 -6.95 1.74 -11.49
CA LEU A 150 -6.09 0.98 -10.60
C LEU A 150 -4.65 1.48 -10.68
N HIS A 151 -3.96 1.44 -9.54
CA HIS A 151 -2.52 1.63 -9.46
C HIS A 151 -1.83 0.30 -9.20
N TRP A 152 -0.56 0.18 -9.59
CA TRP A 152 0.29 -0.94 -9.23
C TRP A 152 1.73 -0.53 -8.97
N TYR A 153 2.20 -0.80 -7.75
CA TYR A 153 3.61 -0.70 -7.41
C TYR A 153 4.08 -2.02 -6.80
N GLY A 154 4.99 -2.71 -7.49
CA GLY A 154 5.51 -4.00 -7.06
C GLY A 154 6.67 -4.45 -7.94
N LEU A 155 7.33 -5.55 -7.56
CA LEU A 155 8.56 -6.03 -8.24
C LEU A 155 8.32 -7.25 -9.14
N ASN A 156 7.13 -7.83 -9.12
CA ASN A 156 6.83 -9.10 -9.79
C ASN A 156 5.66 -8.91 -10.75
N VAL A 157 5.88 -9.20 -12.03
CA VAL A 157 4.85 -9.07 -13.07
C VAL A 157 3.71 -10.04 -12.85
N LYS A 158 3.97 -11.26 -12.34
CA LYS A 158 2.92 -12.25 -12.13
C LYS A 158 1.92 -11.80 -11.08
N ASP A 159 2.38 -11.06 -10.08
CA ASP A 159 1.50 -10.48 -9.07
C ASP A 159 0.64 -9.36 -9.66
N LEU A 160 1.19 -8.55 -10.59
CA LEU A 160 0.43 -7.58 -11.37
C LEU A 160 -0.66 -8.28 -12.20
N GLU A 161 -0.32 -9.33 -12.94
CA GLU A 161 -1.29 -10.08 -13.75
C GLU A 161 -2.44 -10.60 -12.88
N ASN A 162 -2.10 -11.27 -11.78
CA ASN A 162 -3.08 -11.86 -10.86
C ASN A 162 -3.97 -10.77 -10.23
N TYR A 163 -3.39 -9.62 -9.87
CA TYR A 163 -4.14 -8.48 -9.34
C TYR A 163 -5.15 -7.94 -10.35
N LEU A 164 -4.74 -7.72 -11.60
CA LEU A 164 -5.63 -7.20 -12.62
C LEU A 164 -6.76 -8.19 -12.98
N GLU A 165 -6.44 -9.48 -13.05
CA GLU A 165 -7.44 -10.53 -13.29
C GLU A 165 -8.45 -10.64 -12.12
N ASP A 166 -7.99 -10.52 -10.88
CA ASP A 166 -8.84 -10.50 -9.69
C ASP A 166 -9.74 -9.26 -9.62
N MET A 167 -9.21 -8.07 -9.92
CA MET A 167 -9.98 -6.84 -9.98
C MET A 167 -11.02 -6.90 -11.10
N HIS A 168 -10.64 -7.35 -12.30
CA HIS A 168 -11.59 -7.54 -13.40
C HIS A 168 -12.69 -8.54 -13.04
N LYS A 169 -12.34 -9.68 -12.42
CA LYS A 169 -13.31 -10.68 -11.96
C LYS A 169 -14.28 -10.11 -10.92
N THR A 170 -13.80 -9.24 -10.05
CA THR A 170 -14.59 -8.68 -8.94
C THR A 170 -15.59 -7.64 -9.43
N PHE A 171 -15.17 -6.73 -10.31
CA PHE A 171 -15.98 -5.59 -10.72
C PHE A 171 -16.64 -5.76 -12.09
N ASN A 172 -16.15 -6.71 -12.90
CA ASN A 172 -16.63 -6.98 -14.27
C ASN A 172 -16.71 -5.71 -15.13
N LYS A 173 -15.61 -4.94 -15.11
CA LYS A 173 -15.45 -3.68 -15.83
C LYS A 173 -14.08 -3.63 -16.50
N PRO A 174 -13.95 -2.91 -17.64
CA PRO A 174 -12.64 -2.63 -18.21
C PRO A 174 -11.71 -1.93 -17.22
N ILE A 175 -10.41 -2.18 -17.34
CA ILE A 175 -9.39 -1.66 -16.45
C ILE A 175 -8.58 -0.56 -17.12
N TRP A 176 -8.37 0.51 -16.35
CA TRP A 176 -7.36 1.53 -16.60
C TRP A 176 -6.29 1.46 -15.51
N LEU A 177 -5.09 1.01 -15.87
CA LEU A 177 -3.92 1.01 -14.99
C LEU A 177 -3.17 2.33 -15.15
N ASN A 178 -3.75 3.42 -14.65
CA ASN A 178 -3.23 4.77 -14.87
C ASN A 178 -1.91 5.04 -14.16
N GLU A 179 -1.53 4.23 -13.16
CA GLU A 179 -0.19 4.28 -12.59
C GLU A 179 0.35 2.87 -12.41
N PHE A 180 1.55 2.60 -12.95
CA PHE A 180 2.32 1.44 -12.52
C PHE A 180 3.82 1.63 -12.68
N ALA A 181 4.60 1.02 -11.79
CA ALA A 181 6.05 1.00 -11.88
C ALA A 181 6.64 -0.22 -11.15
N CYS A 182 7.86 -0.61 -11.55
CA CYS A 182 8.64 -1.61 -10.83
C CYS A 182 9.30 -0.95 -9.62
N THR A 183 8.63 -1.00 -8.46
CA THR A 183 9.13 -0.35 -7.24
C THR A 183 8.48 -0.90 -5.97
N THR A 184 9.06 -0.57 -4.82
CA THR A 184 8.44 -0.74 -3.49
C THR A 184 8.72 0.49 -2.66
N PHE A 185 7.73 0.99 -1.93
CA PHE A 185 7.89 2.11 -1.02
C PHE A 185 8.45 1.61 0.33
N GLY A 186 9.68 2.02 0.66
CA GLY A 186 10.38 1.60 1.89
C GLY A 186 11.07 0.23 1.82
N GLY A 187 11.04 -0.43 0.65
CA GLY A 187 11.61 -1.76 0.44
C GLY A 187 12.87 -1.77 -0.44
N ARG A 188 13.10 -2.90 -1.12
CA ARG A 188 14.22 -3.06 -2.05
C ARG A 188 14.06 -2.11 -3.23
N THR A 189 15.05 -1.25 -3.46
CA THR A 189 15.18 -0.52 -4.72
C THR A 189 15.59 -1.51 -5.84
N PRO A 190 14.78 -1.68 -6.91
CA PRO A 190 15.16 -2.57 -8.00
C PRO A 190 16.33 -2.02 -8.80
N SER A 191 17.09 -2.92 -9.44
CA SER A 191 18.12 -2.53 -10.41
C SER A 191 17.47 -2.12 -11.74
N GLU A 192 18.20 -1.42 -12.60
CA GLU A 192 17.72 -1.07 -13.95
C GLU A 192 17.32 -2.30 -14.75
N GLN A 193 18.10 -3.38 -14.68
CA GLN A 193 17.80 -4.65 -15.33
C GLN A 193 16.50 -5.29 -14.81
N ASP A 194 16.22 -5.18 -13.50
CA ASP A 194 14.95 -5.66 -12.94
C ASP A 194 13.76 -4.85 -13.47
N VAL A 195 13.92 -3.53 -13.57
CA VAL A 195 12.87 -2.62 -14.06
C VAL A 195 12.60 -2.88 -15.54
N GLU A 196 13.63 -2.92 -16.38
CA GLU A 196 13.49 -3.19 -17.82
C GLU A 196 12.87 -4.56 -18.09
N LYS A 197 13.27 -5.58 -17.32
CA LYS A 197 12.67 -6.93 -17.43
C LYS A 197 11.18 -6.90 -17.04
N PHE A 198 10.86 -6.31 -15.89
CA PHE A 198 9.47 -6.18 -15.43
C PHE A 198 8.62 -5.45 -16.47
N GLU A 199 9.12 -4.34 -17.01
CA GLU A 199 8.40 -3.52 -17.99
C GLU A 199 8.11 -4.30 -19.27
N ARG A 200 9.10 -4.99 -19.85
CA ARG A 200 8.87 -5.82 -21.06
C ARG A 200 7.81 -6.89 -20.84
N GLU A 201 7.86 -7.58 -19.69
CA GLU A 201 6.89 -8.62 -19.35
C GLU A 201 5.49 -8.02 -19.11
N ALA A 202 5.41 -6.89 -18.40
CA ALA A 202 4.16 -6.19 -18.12
C ALA A 202 3.52 -5.66 -19.41
N LEU A 203 4.27 -4.98 -20.28
CA LEU A 203 3.77 -4.44 -21.55
C LEU A 203 3.20 -5.55 -22.43
N LYS A 204 3.87 -6.71 -22.51
CA LYS A 204 3.37 -7.88 -23.24
C LYS A 204 2.01 -8.35 -22.72
N PHE A 205 1.84 -8.44 -21.39
CA PHE A 205 0.56 -8.83 -20.79
C PHE A 205 -0.53 -7.77 -21.03
N LEU A 206 -0.24 -6.50 -20.77
CA LEU A 206 -1.20 -5.40 -20.85
C LEU A 206 -1.67 -5.16 -22.29
N ASP A 207 -0.78 -5.30 -23.28
CA ASP A 207 -1.14 -5.24 -24.70
C ASP A 207 -2.00 -6.43 -25.10
N GLY A 208 -1.70 -7.64 -24.60
CA GLY A 208 -2.35 -8.89 -24.99
C GLY A 208 -3.68 -9.23 -24.30
N LYS A 209 -4.11 -8.48 -23.27
CA LYS A 209 -5.33 -8.78 -22.50
C LYS A 209 -6.41 -7.72 -22.72
N ASP A 210 -7.59 -8.15 -23.18
CA ASP A 210 -8.74 -7.26 -23.44
C ASP A 210 -9.31 -6.62 -22.17
N LEU A 211 -9.08 -7.22 -21.00
CA LEU A 211 -9.51 -6.67 -19.71
C LEU A 211 -8.86 -5.30 -19.41
N VAL A 212 -7.70 -5.00 -20.02
CA VAL A 212 -7.00 -3.72 -19.89
C VAL A 212 -7.27 -2.87 -21.12
N GLU A 213 -7.90 -1.72 -20.94
CA GLU A 213 -8.14 -0.75 -22.02
C GLU A 213 -7.01 0.26 -22.13
N ARG A 214 -6.45 0.70 -21.00
CA ARG A 214 -5.41 1.73 -20.94
C ARG A 214 -4.45 1.50 -19.80
N TYR A 215 -3.20 1.91 -19.99
CA TYR A 215 -2.21 1.90 -18.92
C TYR A 215 -1.18 3.02 -19.10
N ALA A 216 -0.59 3.48 -17.99
CA ALA A 216 0.44 4.51 -18.00
C ALA A 216 1.55 4.21 -16.98
N TRP A 217 2.78 4.05 -17.48
CA TRP A 217 3.95 3.84 -16.63
C TRP A 217 4.26 5.10 -15.83
N PHE A 218 4.52 4.95 -14.53
CA PHE A 218 4.88 6.04 -13.65
C PHE A 218 6.38 6.32 -13.75
N GLY A 219 6.73 7.32 -14.57
CA GLY A 219 8.13 7.72 -14.77
C GLY A 219 8.36 8.93 -15.67
N ALA A 220 7.33 9.61 -16.16
CA ALA A 220 7.50 10.75 -17.07
C ALA A 220 7.83 12.08 -16.34
N ALA A 221 8.39 12.02 -15.14
CA ALA A 221 8.78 13.19 -14.37
C ALA A 221 10.14 13.74 -14.84
N THR A 222 10.25 15.06 -14.93
CA THR A 222 11.56 15.74 -15.14
C THR A 222 12.24 16.14 -13.84
N ASN A 223 11.46 16.32 -12.78
CA ASN A 223 11.92 16.59 -11.44
C ASN A 223 11.84 15.31 -10.59
N LYS A 224 12.94 14.94 -9.94
CA LYS A 224 12.99 13.77 -9.05
C LYS A 224 12.01 13.85 -7.89
N GLY A 225 11.66 15.05 -7.41
CA GLY A 225 10.63 15.23 -6.39
C GLY A 225 9.25 14.76 -6.84
N SER A 226 8.95 14.89 -8.13
CA SER A 226 7.69 14.48 -8.74
C SER A 226 7.61 12.98 -9.06
N MET A 227 8.68 12.22 -8.76
CA MET A 227 8.63 10.76 -8.77
C MET A 227 7.84 10.19 -7.59
N GLY A 228 7.39 11.00 -6.62
CA GLY A 228 6.46 10.55 -5.58
C GLY A 228 6.95 9.40 -4.71
N GLY A 229 8.28 9.24 -4.59
CA GLY A 229 8.91 8.12 -3.88
C GLY A 229 9.12 6.86 -4.73
N VAL A 230 8.66 6.83 -5.98
CA VAL A 230 9.00 5.77 -6.95
C VAL A 230 10.50 5.83 -7.21
N ALA A 231 11.14 4.67 -7.25
CA ALA A 231 12.58 4.58 -7.50
C ALA A 231 12.94 5.26 -8.83
N VAL A 232 13.88 6.21 -8.78
CA VAL A 232 14.37 7.05 -9.91
C VAL A 232 14.76 6.22 -11.15
N VAL A 233 15.16 4.96 -10.98
CA VAL A 233 15.44 4.04 -12.09
C VAL A 233 14.24 3.78 -13.02
N ASN A 234 13.00 4.07 -12.58
CA ASN A 234 11.79 3.98 -13.41
C ASN A 234 11.56 5.22 -14.29
N GLU A 235 12.39 6.27 -14.19
CA GLU A 235 12.28 7.47 -15.02
C GLU A 235 12.33 7.10 -16.51
N LEU A 236 11.37 7.60 -17.29
CA LEU A 236 11.28 7.36 -18.73
C LEU A 236 12.21 8.29 -19.53
N ALA A 237 12.52 9.47 -19.01
CA ALA A 237 13.43 10.39 -19.67
C ALA A 237 14.32 11.11 -18.66
N SER A 238 15.57 11.35 -19.06
CA SER A 238 16.55 12.09 -18.28
C SER A 238 17.36 13.00 -19.20
N ASN A 239 17.57 14.24 -18.79
CA ASN A 239 18.32 15.25 -19.56
C ASN A 239 17.86 15.38 -21.03
N GLY A 240 16.54 15.35 -21.25
CA GLY A 240 15.94 15.52 -22.58
C GLY A 240 16.07 14.32 -23.52
N ASN A 241 16.44 13.14 -23.01
CA ASN A 241 16.52 11.91 -23.78
C ASN A 241 15.79 10.77 -23.06
N LEU A 242 15.26 9.79 -23.80
CA LEU A 242 14.70 8.57 -23.21
C LEU A 242 15.79 7.75 -22.51
N THR A 243 15.47 7.23 -21.32
CA THR A 243 16.29 6.24 -20.60
C THR A 243 16.16 4.85 -21.25
N GLY A 244 16.80 3.82 -20.69
CA GLY A 244 16.57 2.42 -21.11
C GLY A 244 15.10 2.02 -21.00
N VAL A 245 14.51 2.24 -19.81
CA VAL A 245 13.08 2.08 -19.52
C VAL A 245 12.22 2.91 -20.49
N GLY A 246 12.57 4.19 -20.69
CA GLY A 246 11.87 5.06 -21.63
C GLY A 246 11.78 4.54 -23.06
N LYS A 247 12.88 3.96 -23.55
CA LYS A 247 12.92 3.37 -24.90
C LYS A 247 11.99 2.16 -24.99
N ILE A 248 11.99 1.28 -24.00
CA ILE A 248 11.10 0.12 -23.93
C ILE A 248 9.63 0.56 -23.95
N TYR A 249 9.27 1.55 -23.13
CA TYR A 249 7.91 2.06 -23.06
C TYR A 249 7.43 2.68 -24.38
N CYS A 250 8.34 3.37 -25.08
CA CYS A 250 8.05 4.10 -26.32
C CYS A 250 8.24 3.26 -27.59
N GLU A 251 8.80 2.05 -27.48
CA GLU A 251 8.99 1.12 -28.59
C GLU A 251 7.63 0.61 -29.11
N LYS A 252 7.53 0.45 -30.44
CA LYS A 252 6.31 -0.07 -31.07
C LYS A 252 5.97 -1.47 -30.58
N SER A 253 4.69 -1.70 -30.27
CA SER A 253 4.25 -3.02 -29.81
C SER A 253 4.21 -4.01 -30.98
N GLU A 254 5.13 -4.98 -31.00
CA GLU A 254 5.12 -6.06 -32.00
C GLU A 254 3.88 -6.97 -31.87
N PHE A 255 3.23 -6.98 -30.69
CA PHE A 255 2.07 -7.83 -30.38
C PHE A 255 0.75 -7.34 -30.99
N GLN A 256 0.65 -6.07 -31.41
CA GLN A 256 -0.50 -5.56 -32.15
C GLN A 256 -0.61 -6.14 -33.57
N SER A 257 0.45 -6.79 -34.07
CA SER A 257 0.45 -7.46 -35.38
C SER A 257 -0.12 -8.89 -35.35
N ALA A 258 -0.11 -9.57 -34.19
CA ALA A 258 -0.41 -11.00 -34.09
C ALA A 258 -1.90 -11.34 -33.87
N ALA A 259 -2.73 -10.36 -33.48
CA ALA A 259 -4.16 -10.57 -33.21
C ALA A 259 -5.02 -10.92 -34.46
N VAL A 260 -4.42 -10.96 -35.65
CA VAL A 260 -5.10 -11.31 -36.91
C VAL A 260 -4.97 -12.80 -37.27
N ALA A 261 -4.12 -13.58 -36.58
CA ALA A 261 -3.70 -14.91 -37.08
C ALA A 261 -4.08 -16.13 -36.23
N GLY A 262 -4.82 -16.00 -35.12
CA GLY A 262 -4.99 -17.11 -34.16
C GLY A 262 -6.45 -17.48 -33.84
N ALA A 263 -7.20 -17.99 -34.82
CA ALA A 263 -8.46 -18.67 -34.56
C ALA A 263 -8.32 -20.19 -34.79
N ALA A 264 -8.91 -20.95 -33.85
CA ALA A 264 -9.12 -22.40 -33.83
C ALA A 264 -7.94 -23.28 -33.37
N LEU A 265 -8.10 -23.95 -32.21
CA LEU A 265 -8.39 -25.40 -32.12
C LEU A 265 -8.39 -25.86 -30.64
N GLU A 266 -9.53 -26.34 -30.17
CA GLU A 266 -9.65 -27.36 -29.10
C GLU A 266 -9.54 -28.78 -29.73
N PRO A 267 -9.31 -29.92 -29.02
CA PRO A 267 -9.92 -30.28 -27.71
C PRO A 267 -9.21 -31.30 -26.74
N LYS A 268 -9.85 -31.49 -25.56
CA LYS A 268 -10.16 -32.73 -24.78
C LYS A 268 -9.20 -33.44 -23.77
N GLU A 269 -9.66 -33.44 -22.51
CA GLU A 269 -9.78 -34.46 -21.43
C GLU A 269 -8.80 -35.65 -21.23
N ALA A 270 -8.42 -35.89 -19.95
CA ALA A 270 -8.60 -37.19 -19.25
C ALA A 270 -8.48 -37.07 -17.71
N VAL A 271 -9.38 -37.76 -17.01
CA VAL A 271 -9.53 -37.89 -15.55
C VAL A 271 -8.98 -39.25 -15.08
N ALA A 272 -8.36 -39.32 -13.89
CA ALA A 272 -8.26 -40.56 -13.13
C ALA A 272 -8.28 -40.33 -11.60
N LYS A 273 -9.23 -41.02 -10.94
CA LYS A 273 -9.44 -41.16 -9.49
C LYS A 273 -8.52 -42.24 -8.91
N ALA A 274 -8.13 -42.11 -7.64
CA ALA A 274 -7.87 -43.25 -6.75
C ALA A 274 -8.21 -42.90 -5.28
N THR A 275 -8.76 -43.90 -4.58
CA THR A 275 -9.48 -43.85 -3.30
C THR A 275 -8.66 -44.38 -2.11
N ARG A 276 -8.79 -43.70 -0.94
CA ARG A 276 -8.93 -44.10 0.50
C ARG A 276 -8.47 -45.51 1.00
N PRO A 277 -8.05 -45.66 2.29
CA PRO A 277 -8.99 -45.52 3.43
C PRO A 277 -8.45 -44.94 4.76
N GLU A 278 -9.42 -44.57 5.60
CA GLU A 278 -9.30 -44.17 7.02
C GLU A 278 -9.29 -45.39 7.93
N ASN A 279 -8.62 -45.29 9.09
CA ASN A 279 -8.83 -46.18 10.25
C ASN A 279 -8.99 -45.32 11.52
N HIS A 280 -10.08 -45.56 12.24
CA HIS A 280 -10.33 -45.04 13.58
C HIS A 280 -9.79 -46.01 14.65
N ALA A 281 -9.16 -45.49 15.69
CA ALA A 281 -9.04 -46.16 16.99
C ALA A 281 -9.04 -45.12 18.12
N GLN A 282 -9.89 -45.34 19.13
CA GLN A 282 -10.06 -44.49 20.32
C GLN A 282 -9.18 -44.96 21.49
N LEU A 283 -8.66 -43.96 22.22
CA LEU A 283 -8.41 -43.82 23.67
C LEU A 283 -7.60 -44.89 24.45
N ASN A 284 -6.49 -44.42 25.06
CA ASN A 284 -6.22 -44.66 26.48
C ASN A 284 -5.31 -43.58 27.08
N ILE A 285 -5.72 -43.07 28.25
CA ILE A 285 -5.04 -42.04 29.06
C ILE A 285 -3.97 -42.72 29.93
N VAL A 286 -2.72 -42.25 29.87
CA VAL A 286 -1.78 -42.35 31.01
C VAL A 286 -0.90 -41.09 31.03
N SER A 287 -0.89 -40.44 32.19
CA SER A 287 -0.12 -39.25 32.54
C SER A 287 1.39 -39.45 32.45
N ARG A 288 2.06 -38.71 31.56
CA ARG A 288 3.44 -38.23 31.72
C ARG A 288 3.55 -36.86 31.07
N ALA A 289 4.21 -35.92 31.76
CA ALA A 289 4.46 -34.58 31.30
C ALA A 289 5.10 -34.59 29.90
N VAL A 290 4.36 -34.13 28.90
CA VAL A 290 4.87 -33.87 27.55
C VAL A 290 4.98 -32.36 27.41
N GLN A 291 6.23 -31.92 27.31
CA GLN A 291 6.68 -30.60 26.87
C GLN A 291 5.77 -30.09 25.74
N ALA A 292 5.07 -28.98 25.97
CA ALA A 292 4.07 -28.47 25.05
C ALA A 292 4.71 -28.12 23.69
N LYS A 293 4.17 -28.71 22.62
CA LYS A 293 4.56 -28.47 21.22
C LYS A 293 4.47 -26.98 20.86
N ASP A 294 5.63 -26.37 20.58
CA ASP A 294 6.01 -25.45 19.49
C ASP A 294 4.94 -24.57 18.79
N ASN A 295 3.96 -24.03 19.50
CA ASN A 295 3.07 -23.02 18.91
C ASN A 295 3.79 -21.66 18.82
N PRO A 296 3.76 -20.97 17.66
CA PRO A 296 4.24 -19.60 17.56
C PRO A 296 3.45 -18.66 18.46
N GLY A 297 4.08 -17.59 18.95
CA GLY A 297 3.38 -16.61 19.77
C GLY A 297 4.30 -15.76 20.63
N ILE A 298 3.73 -15.11 21.63
CA ILE A 298 4.51 -14.32 22.58
C ILE A 298 4.21 -14.69 24.04
N HIS A 299 5.25 -14.67 24.87
CA HIS A 299 5.15 -14.67 26.32
C HIS A 299 4.96 -13.22 26.76
N LEU A 300 3.72 -12.82 27.00
CA LEU A 300 3.34 -11.45 27.35
C LEU A 300 3.31 -11.29 28.87
N THR A 301 3.96 -10.25 29.39
CA THR A 301 3.98 -9.93 30.82
C THR A 301 3.59 -8.47 31.06
N ASN A 302 2.66 -8.27 32.00
CA ASN A 302 2.36 -6.95 32.55
C ASN A 302 3.27 -6.67 33.75
N LYS A 303 4.30 -5.85 33.56
CA LYS A 303 5.18 -5.36 34.64
C LYS A 303 4.68 -4.05 35.26
N SER A 304 3.60 -3.48 34.75
CA SER A 304 3.01 -2.25 35.29
C SER A 304 2.34 -2.48 36.64
N LYS A 305 2.05 -1.37 37.32
CA LYS A 305 1.38 -1.36 38.63
C LYS A 305 -0.14 -1.49 38.55
N LYS A 306 -0.72 -1.58 37.35
CA LYS A 306 -2.17 -1.64 37.15
C LYS A 306 -2.53 -2.76 36.17
N GLU A 307 -3.80 -3.16 36.19
CA GLU A 307 -4.29 -4.09 35.19
C GLU A 307 -4.27 -3.42 33.81
N GLU A 308 -3.81 -4.16 32.81
CA GLU A 308 -3.70 -3.69 31.43
C GLU A 308 -4.42 -4.65 30.49
N THR A 309 -5.01 -4.10 29.44
CA THR A 309 -5.55 -4.87 28.32
C THR A 309 -4.69 -4.63 27.10
N TYR A 310 -4.09 -5.69 26.59
CA TYR A 310 -3.21 -5.66 25.44
C TYR A 310 -3.97 -6.02 24.17
N TYR A 311 -3.84 -5.15 23.18
CA TYR A 311 -4.42 -5.37 21.86
C TYR A 311 -3.32 -5.72 20.88
N PHE A 312 -3.60 -6.74 20.09
CA PHE A 312 -2.75 -7.24 19.04
C PHE A 312 -3.35 -6.81 17.72
N PHE A 313 -2.53 -6.17 16.91
CA PHE A 313 -2.93 -5.72 15.59
C PHE A 313 -2.03 -6.46 14.62
N ASN A 314 -2.59 -7.34 13.80
CA ASN A 314 -1.88 -7.91 12.66
C ASN A 314 -1.75 -6.82 11.57
N ASN A 315 -0.77 -6.91 10.69
CA ASN A 315 -0.70 -5.93 9.60
C ASN A 315 -1.84 -6.18 8.61
N TYR A 316 -2.25 -5.14 7.92
CA TYR A 316 -3.08 -5.28 6.71
C TYR A 316 -2.35 -6.05 5.58
N TRP A 317 -1.00 -6.03 5.56
CA TRP A 317 -0.16 -6.72 4.58
C TRP A 317 1.22 -7.10 5.18
N ASN A 318 1.78 -8.24 4.76
CA ASN A 318 2.91 -8.91 5.41
C ASN A 318 4.15 -9.08 4.51
N GLY A 319 4.49 -8.05 3.74
CA GLY A 319 5.74 -7.94 2.97
C GLY A 319 5.79 -6.62 2.18
N ASN A 320 7.01 -6.13 1.86
CA ASN A 320 7.38 -4.95 1.04
C ASN A 320 7.77 -3.61 1.72
N GLY A 321 7.86 -3.53 3.05
CA GLY A 321 8.45 -2.36 3.75
C GLY A 321 7.49 -1.21 4.05
N THR A 322 6.22 -1.31 3.65
CA THR A 322 5.11 -0.60 4.29
C THR A 322 4.39 -1.63 5.15
N ALA A 323 4.02 -1.32 6.39
CA ALA A 323 3.25 -2.22 7.26
C ALA A 323 2.31 -1.39 8.12
N GLY A 324 1.01 -1.41 7.82
CA GLY A 324 -0.01 -0.70 8.59
C GLY A 324 -0.68 -1.61 9.60
N ALA A 325 -0.77 -1.17 10.85
CA ALA A 325 -1.53 -1.88 11.88
C ALA A 325 -3.03 -1.91 11.55
N ASN A 326 -3.64 -3.09 11.57
CA ASN A 326 -5.07 -3.24 11.38
C ASN A 326 -5.84 -2.92 12.67
N PHE A 327 -6.01 -1.62 12.96
CA PHE A 327 -6.73 -1.16 14.16
C PHE A 327 -8.22 -1.52 14.18
N ASP A 328 -8.80 -1.79 13.02
CA ASP A 328 -10.22 -2.10 12.86
C ASP A 328 -10.54 -3.56 13.18
N HIS A 329 -9.55 -4.44 13.05
CA HIS A 329 -9.67 -5.87 13.33
C HIS A 329 -8.54 -6.37 14.24
N PRO A 330 -8.49 -5.94 15.51
CA PRO A 330 -7.54 -6.50 16.45
C PRO A 330 -7.81 -7.99 16.68
N GLU A 331 -6.75 -8.76 16.92
CA GLU A 331 -6.90 -10.09 17.48
C GLU A 331 -7.54 -10.02 18.88
N LYS A 332 -7.95 -11.17 19.42
CA LYS A 332 -8.54 -11.24 20.74
C LYS A 332 -7.62 -10.57 21.79
N PRO A 333 -8.09 -9.53 22.50
CA PRO A 333 -7.27 -8.84 23.47
C PRO A 333 -6.97 -9.73 24.67
N THR A 334 -5.84 -9.44 25.31
CA THR A 334 -5.37 -10.16 26.50
C THR A 334 -5.32 -9.21 27.69
N GLN A 335 -6.09 -9.48 28.73
CA GLN A 335 -6.08 -8.71 29.97
C GLN A 335 -5.18 -9.38 31.00
N LEU A 336 -4.29 -8.61 31.62
CA LEU A 336 -3.35 -9.12 32.63
C LEU A 336 -3.31 -8.21 33.85
N LYS A 337 -3.42 -8.83 35.03
CA LYS A 337 -3.18 -8.17 36.32
C LYS A 337 -1.72 -7.73 36.46
N PRO A 338 -1.40 -6.78 37.36
CA PRO A 338 -0.02 -6.42 37.69
C PRO A 338 0.83 -7.65 38.00
N GLY A 339 2.00 -7.75 37.35
CA GLY A 339 2.96 -8.85 37.53
C GLY A 339 2.59 -10.16 36.85
N ALA A 340 1.42 -10.27 36.21
CA ALA A 340 0.97 -11.50 35.57
C ALA A 340 1.63 -11.68 34.19
N SER A 341 1.83 -12.95 33.82
CA SER A 341 2.33 -13.39 32.51
C SER A 341 1.38 -14.42 31.90
N THR A 342 1.26 -14.41 30.58
CA THR A 342 0.59 -15.47 29.83
C THR A 342 1.29 -15.72 28.50
N PHE A 343 1.12 -16.91 27.95
CA PHE A 343 1.44 -17.14 26.54
C PHE A 343 0.24 -16.78 25.66
N VAL A 344 0.47 -15.98 24.64
CA VAL A 344 -0.51 -15.64 23.60
C VAL A 344 -0.10 -16.37 22.33
N ALA A 345 -0.82 -17.46 22.03
CA ALA A 345 -0.64 -18.19 20.78
C ALA A 345 -1.14 -17.36 19.60
N LEU A 346 -0.33 -17.27 18.55
CA LEU A 346 -0.62 -16.50 17.35
C LEU A 346 -0.23 -17.33 16.13
N PRO A 347 -0.86 -17.14 14.96
CA PRO A 347 -0.48 -17.87 13.76
C PRO A 347 0.96 -17.53 13.36
N ALA A 348 1.70 -18.48 12.79
CA ALA A 348 3.07 -18.23 12.29
C ALA A 348 3.14 -17.08 11.26
N SER A 349 2.02 -16.83 10.56
CA SER A 349 1.85 -15.75 9.60
C SER A 349 1.62 -14.37 10.23
N PHE A 350 1.47 -14.28 11.56
CA PHE A 350 1.31 -12.99 12.24
C PHE A 350 2.58 -12.17 12.05
N LYS A 351 2.42 -10.98 11.48
CA LYS A 351 3.41 -9.92 11.50
C LYS A 351 2.69 -8.64 11.86
N GLY A 352 3.07 -8.02 12.96
CA GLY A 352 2.36 -6.88 13.47
C GLY A 352 2.87 -6.43 14.82
N ARG A 353 1.97 -6.00 15.70
CA ARG A 353 2.33 -5.41 16.98
C ARG A 353 1.35 -5.71 18.09
N VAL A 354 1.83 -5.52 19.30
CA VAL A 354 1.02 -5.46 20.52
C VAL A 354 1.25 -4.12 21.23
N GLN A 355 0.19 -3.56 21.81
CA GLN A 355 0.22 -2.32 22.60
C GLN A 355 -0.78 -2.36 23.77
N ARG A 356 -0.67 -1.38 24.68
CA ARG A 356 -1.63 -1.16 25.77
C ARG A 356 -2.88 -0.45 25.23
N GLY A 357 -4.06 -1.03 25.43
CA GLY A 357 -5.32 -0.47 24.94
C GLY A 357 -5.36 -0.34 23.41
N LYS A 358 -6.38 0.37 22.90
CA LYS A 358 -6.58 0.60 21.46
C LYS A 358 -6.13 1.98 20.97
N LEU A 359 -5.81 2.87 21.89
CA LEU A 359 -5.60 4.27 21.56
C LEU A 359 -4.13 4.53 21.24
N ILE A 360 -3.88 5.24 20.17
CA ILE A 360 -2.60 5.91 19.90
C ILE A 360 -2.68 7.35 20.42
N PRO A 361 -1.56 7.96 20.86
CA PRO A 361 -0.19 7.43 20.83
C PRO A 361 0.06 6.31 21.83
N ALA A 362 0.91 5.35 21.46
CA ALA A 362 1.24 4.19 22.28
C ALA A 362 2.59 3.58 21.89
N THR A 363 3.27 2.98 22.87
CA THR A 363 4.49 2.20 22.63
C THR A 363 4.14 0.86 22.01
N TRP A 364 4.83 0.50 20.93
CA TRP A 364 4.63 -0.76 20.24
C TRP A 364 5.75 -1.75 20.53
N ALA A 365 5.38 -3.01 20.71
CA ALA A 365 6.30 -4.12 20.45
C ALA A 365 5.92 -4.71 19.10
N GLU A 366 6.78 -4.53 18.11
CA GLU A 366 6.59 -4.98 16.73
C GLU A 366 7.28 -6.32 16.53
N PHE A 367 6.62 -7.26 15.86
CA PHE A 367 7.17 -8.59 15.64
C PHE A 367 6.51 -9.33 14.49
N GLN A 368 7.28 -10.25 13.91
CA GLN A 368 6.82 -11.30 13.02
C GLN A 368 7.22 -12.65 13.60
N LEU A 369 6.35 -13.66 13.52
CA LEU A 369 6.61 -14.96 14.14
C LEU A 369 7.32 -15.94 13.20
N SER A 370 7.36 -15.64 11.91
CA SER A 370 8.09 -16.40 10.91
C SER A 370 8.55 -15.46 9.80
N ALA A 371 9.79 -14.98 9.90
CA ALA A 371 10.42 -14.16 8.87
C ALA A 371 10.52 -14.90 7.54
N ASP A 372 10.43 -14.18 6.42
CA ASP A 372 10.42 -14.83 5.10
C ASP A 372 11.80 -15.38 4.72
N ASN A 373 12.87 -14.78 5.24
CA ASN A 373 14.26 -15.11 4.91
C ASN A 373 14.83 -16.28 5.73
N ASP A 374 14.61 -16.29 7.05
CA ASP A 374 15.22 -17.27 7.96
C ASP A 374 14.20 -18.02 8.83
N HIS A 375 12.92 -17.72 8.66
CA HIS A 375 11.79 -18.31 9.38
C HIS A 375 11.86 -18.22 10.91
N LYS A 376 12.72 -17.34 11.45
CA LYS A 376 12.76 -17.02 12.87
C LYS A 376 11.67 -16.01 13.21
N ALA A 377 11.30 -15.94 14.49
CA ALA A 377 10.57 -14.77 14.97
C ALA A 377 11.54 -13.58 15.05
N TRP A 378 11.15 -12.42 14.54
CA TRP A 378 11.92 -11.17 14.62
C TRP A 378 11.05 -10.12 15.30
N GLY A 379 11.64 -9.23 16.09
CA GLY A 379 10.91 -8.10 16.67
C GLY A 379 11.78 -7.07 17.35
N ASP A 380 11.16 -5.93 17.67
CA ASP A 380 11.78 -4.76 18.26
C ASP A 380 10.71 -3.93 19.01
N ILE A 381 11.16 -2.82 19.60
CA ILE A 381 10.28 -1.82 20.23
C ILE A 381 10.23 -0.60 19.32
N SER A 382 9.04 -0.02 19.14
CA SER A 382 8.82 1.16 18.31
C SER A 382 8.09 2.26 19.07
N LEU A 383 8.62 3.48 18.94
CA LEU A 383 8.08 4.74 19.46
C LEU A 383 7.53 5.62 18.33
N GLU A 384 7.51 5.12 17.09
CA GLU A 384 7.12 5.88 15.90
C GLU A 384 5.70 6.45 15.98
N GLN A 385 4.82 5.74 16.67
CA GLN A 385 3.42 6.11 16.89
C GLN A 385 3.18 6.74 18.27
N GLY A 386 4.27 7.05 18.97
CA GLY A 386 4.39 7.71 20.26
C GLY A 386 4.71 6.77 21.41
N TYR A 387 4.64 7.29 22.63
CA TYR A 387 5.06 6.55 23.82
C TYR A 387 4.08 6.71 24.98
N ASP A 388 3.63 5.57 25.52
CA ASP A 388 2.72 5.49 26.69
C ASP A 388 3.25 4.61 27.84
N GLY A 389 4.51 4.17 27.74
CA GLY A 389 5.24 3.49 28.81
C GLY A 389 6.31 2.52 28.29
N PRO A 390 7.32 2.16 29.12
CA PRO A 390 8.46 1.37 28.67
C PRO A 390 8.07 -0.04 28.22
N ALA A 391 8.83 -0.61 27.29
CA ALA A 391 8.64 -1.99 26.85
C ALA A 391 9.98 -2.65 26.54
N MET A 392 10.01 -3.97 26.72
CA MET A 392 11.12 -4.85 26.36
C MET A 392 10.63 -6.01 25.50
N ILE A 393 11.45 -6.43 24.55
CA ILE A 393 11.25 -7.63 23.75
C ILE A 393 12.48 -8.53 23.82
N ARG A 394 12.29 -9.84 23.90
CA ARG A 394 13.38 -10.82 24.09
C ARG A 394 13.14 -12.11 23.34
N ALA A 395 14.21 -12.76 22.92
CA ALA A 395 14.17 -14.09 22.37
C ALA A 395 13.81 -15.10 23.47
N SER A 396 13.04 -16.13 23.12
CA SER A 396 12.62 -17.17 24.06
C SER A 396 13.31 -18.52 23.84
N ASP A 397 14.18 -18.61 22.83
CA ASP A 397 14.96 -19.80 22.46
C ASP A 397 16.27 -19.96 23.24
N GLY A 398 16.47 -19.19 24.31
CA GLY A 398 17.69 -19.24 25.12
C GLY A 398 18.90 -18.51 24.53
N SER A 399 18.75 -17.81 23.41
CA SER A 399 19.82 -17.00 22.80
C SER A 399 20.22 -15.74 23.60
N ASN A 400 19.48 -15.41 24.66
CA ASN A 400 19.67 -14.22 25.50
C ASN A 400 19.68 -12.88 24.74
N ASN A 401 19.09 -12.84 23.55
CA ASN A 401 18.90 -11.61 22.78
C ASN A 401 17.70 -10.83 23.32
N ALA A 402 17.86 -9.54 23.59
CA ALA A 402 16.78 -8.67 24.05
C ALA A 402 17.04 -7.21 23.63
N ASN A 403 15.96 -6.47 23.40
CA ASN A 403 16.01 -5.04 23.10
C ASN A 403 14.84 -4.29 23.78
N GLY A 404 14.91 -2.96 23.78
CA GLY A 404 13.95 -2.07 24.46
C GLY A 404 14.55 -1.35 25.66
N PHE A 405 13.68 -0.87 26.54
CA PHE A 405 14.06 -0.13 27.74
C PHE A 405 12.98 -0.20 28.83
N THR A 406 13.42 -0.06 30.09
CA THR A 406 12.55 -0.21 31.27
C THR A 406 12.29 1.10 32.02
N ASN A 407 13.08 2.13 31.74
CA ASN A 407 12.97 3.41 32.44
C ASN A 407 11.85 4.24 31.82
N ASP A 408 10.94 4.76 32.65
CA ASP A 408 9.89 5.65 32.17
C ASP A 408 10.47 7.02 31.81
N ILE A 409 10.26 7.42 30.55
CA ILE A 409 10.78 8.67 29.99
C ILE A 409 9.70 9.76 29.94
N LEU A 410 8.42 9.43 30.11
CA LEU A 410 7.34 10.41 30.04
C LEU A 410 7.43 11.52 31.10
N PRO A 411 7.76 11.24 32.38
CA PRO A 411 7.85 12.28 33.40
C PRO A 411 8.87 13.38 33.07
N SER A 412 9.97 13.00 32.41
CA SER A 412 11.10 13.89 32.08
C SER A 412 11.03 14.48 30.67
N ALA A 413 9.98 14.18 29.90
CA ALA A 413 9.82 14.70 28.55
C ALA A 413 9.52 16.21 28.56
N PRO A 414 10.10 17.00 27.62
CA PRO A 414 9.77 18.42 27.50
C PRO A 414 8.31 18.59 27.08
N ALA A 415 7.66 19.68 27.50
CA ALA A 415 6.25 19.93 27.18
C ALA A 415 5.95 19.85 25.68
N ALA A 416 6.88 20.32 24.82
CA ALA A 416 6.75 20.26 23.36
C ALA A 416 6.75 18.83 22.78
N ALA A 417 7.33 17.86 23.49
CA ALA A 417 7.32 16.45 23.10
C ALA A 417 6.06 15.72 23.56
N LYS A 418 5.28 16.30 24.48
CA LYS A 418 4.11 15.66 25.08
C LYS A 418 2.83 16.00 24.34
N GLN A 419 1.86 15.09 24.40
CA GLN A 419 0.48 15.37 24.01
C GLN A 419 -0.52 14.62 24.89
N LYS A 420 -1.78 15.05 24.85
CA LYS A 420 -2.89 14.31 25.45
C LYS A 420 -3.53 13.41 24.41
N ARG A 421 -3.66 12.14 24.77
CA ARG A 421 -4.44 11.16 24.00
C ARG A 421 -5.94 11.44 24.14
N SER A 422 -6.76 10.82 23.29
CA SER A 422 -8.22 10.98 23.31
C SER A 422 -8.89 10.55 24.62
N ASP A 423 -8.25 9.71 25.43
CA ASP A 423 -8.70 9.38 26.80
C ASP A 423 -8.21 10.38 27.86
N GLY A 424 -7.62 11.51 27.45
CA GLY A 424 -7.10 12.56 28.31
C GLY A 424 -5.77 12.25 28.99
N LYS A 425 -5.21 11.05 28.79
CA LYS A 425 -3.91 10.67 29.35
C LYS A 425 -2.76 11.35 28.62
N GLU A 426 -1.76 11.78 29.38
CA GLU A 426 -0.53 12.32 28.83
C GLU A 426 0.33 11.20 28.26
N CYS A 427 0.98 11.46 27.13
CA CYS A 427 1.88 10.58 26.42
C CYS A 427 2.93 11.42 25.68
N ILE A 428 4.00 10.79 25.17
CA ILE A 428 4.90 11.46 24.23
C ILE A 428 4.30 11.32 22.83
N ALA A 429 4.40 12.41 22.06
CA ALA A 429 3.85 12.50 20.73
C ALA A 429 4.53 11.55 19.74
N SER A 430 3.84 11.26 18.64
CA SER A 430 4.41 10.46 17.57
C SER A 430 5.59 11.18 16.91
N THR A 431 6.63 10.41 16.63
CA THR A 431 7.85 10.87 15.97
C THR A 431 7.80 10.75 14.45
N MET A 432 6.84 10.00 13.90
CA MET A 432 6.58 9.91 12.46
C MET A 432 5.34 10.72 12.01
N GLY A 433 4.56 11.20 12.97
CA GLY A 433 3.25 11.82 12.74
C GLY A 433 2.13 10.78 12.78
N ASN A 434 0.96 11.22 13.25
CA ASN A 434 -0.26 10.42 13.30
C ASN A 434 -1.35 11.14 12.48
N TRP A 435 -2.48 10.48 12.24
CA TRP A 435 -3.67 10.95 11.49
C TRP A 435 -4.21 12.36 11.82
N LEU A 436 -3.74 12.98 12.91
CA LEU A 436 -4.16 14.29 13.41
C LEU A 436 -3.05 15.35 13.39
N GLY A 437 -1.83 15.03 12.93
CA GLY A 437 -0.71 15.99 12.89
C GLY A 437 0.62 15.39 12.42
N GLY A 438 1.46 16.25 11.84
CA GLY A 438 2.79 15.87 11.37
C GLY A 438 3.73 15.44 12.49
N LYS A 439 4.88 14.89 12.09
CA LYS A 439 6.00 14.52 12.96
C LYS A 439 6.26 15.55 14.06
N ASN A 440 6.36 15.10 15.32
CA ASN A 440 6.78 15.95 16.44
C ASN A 440 8.31 15.90 16.61
N GLN A 441 9.01 16.92 16.12
CA GLN A 441 10.47 16.98 16.20
C GLN A 441 11.00 17.01 17.65
N ALA A 442 10.28 17.61 18.59
CA ALA A 442 10.71 17.63 20.00
C ALA A 442 10.65 16.24 20.64
N ALA A 443 9.68 15.41 20.27
CA ALA A 443 9.61 14.01 20.66
C ALA A 443 10.78 13.21 20.08
N VAL A 444 11.06 13.37 18.78
CA VAL A 444 12.18 12.74 18.09
C VAL A 444 13.51 13.04 18.78
N ASP A 445 13.81 14.33 18.99
CA ASP A 445 15.08 14.76 19.58
C ASP A 445 15.21 14.26 21.03
N TYR A 446 14.10 14.27 21.77
CA TYR A 446 14.04 13.78 23.15
C TYR A 446 14.33 12.28 23.21
N GLU A 447 13.56 11.47 22.47
CA GLU A 447 13.66 10.01 22.49
C GLU A 447 15.00 9.52 21.94
N LYS A 448 15.55 10.16 20.90
CA LYS A 448 16.90 9.84 20.39
C LYS A 448 17.97 10.05 21.46
N ARG A 449 17.80 11.07 22.31
CA ARG A 449 18.75 11.38 23.38
C ARG A 449 18.62 10.42 24.56
N VAL A 450 17.40 10.07 24.98
CA VAL A 450 17.19 9.33 26.25
C VAL A 450 17.00 7.82 26.07
N VAL A 451 16.58 7.36 24.90
CA VAL A 451 16.44 5.93 24.54
C VAL A 451 17.50 5.54 23.52
N GLY A 452 17.54 6.27 22.40
CA GLY A 452 18.44 6.02 21.27
C GLY A 452 17.93 4.98 20.28
N GLN A 453 18.14 5.21 18.98
CA GLN A 453 17.60 4.42 17.86
C GLN A 453 17.92 2.92 17.97
N LYS A 454 19.07 2.55 18.55
CA LYS A 454 19.44 1.14 18.74
C LYS A 454 18.44 0.38 19.61
N LYS A 455 17.86 1.05 20.61
CA LYS A 455 16.98 0.45 21.61
C LYS A 455 15.51 0.43 21.23
N ALA A 456 15.10 1.37 20.38
CA ALA A 456 13.75 1.43 19.84
C ALA A 456 13.73 2.20 18.52
N TYR A 457 12.82 1.85 17.62
CA TYR A 457 12.52 2.64 16.44
C TYR A 457 11.95 4.00 16.85
N ILE A 458 12.66 5.08 16.50
CA ILE A 458 12.26 6.46 16.83
C ILE A 458 11.99 7.22 15.53
N GLU A 459 12.83 7.06 14.51
CA GLU A 459 12.53 7.50 13.15
C GLU A 459 12.73 6.34 12.18
N GLY A 460 11.95 6.33 11.09
CA GLY A 460 12.01 5.29 10.08
C GLY A 460 13.41 5.13 9.47
N GLY A 461 13.71 3.91 9.00
CA GLY A 461 15.01 3.57 8.38
C GLY A 461 15.69 2.38 9.05
N SER A 462 17.03 2.37 9.05
CA SER A 462 17.86 1.33 9.68
C SER A 462 18.54 1.85 10.95
N GLY A 463 18.80 0.99 11.93
CA GLY A 463 19.62 1.35 13.10
C GLY A 463 19.08 0.89 14.45
N THR A 464 17.94 0.21 14.48
CA THR A 464 17.39 -0.47 15.64
C THR A 464 17.86 -1.93 15.65
N ASP A 465 18.32 -2.41 16.80
CA ASP A 465 18.78 -3.79 16.95
C ASP A 465 17.56 -4.72 16.98
N VAL A 466 17.54 -5.71 16.09
CA VAL A 466 16.42 -6.66 15.98
C VAL A 466 16.66 -7.85 16.91
N VAL A 467 15.64 -8.19 17.69
CA VAL A 467 15.59 -9.44 18.45
C VAL A 467 15.13 -10.55 17.52
N SER A 468 15.85 -11.67 17.47
CA SER A 468 15.41 -12.85 16.73
C SER A 468 15.39 -14.12 17.59
N SER A 469 14.44 -15.02 17.33
CA SER A 469 14.29 -16.28 18.06
C SER A 469 13.90 -17.44 17.15
N LYS A 470 14.59 -18.56 17.26
CA LYS A 470 14.46 -19.75 16.38
C LYS A 470 13.19 -20.55 16.64
N ASN A 471 12.64 -20.51 17.84
CA ASN A 471 11.46 -21.27 18.25
C ASN A 471 10.13 -20.59 17.90
N LYS A 472 10.17 -19.51 17.10
CA LYS A 472 9.00 -18.71 16.71
C LYS A 472 8.23 -18.10 17.88
N GLN A 473 8.91 -17.90 19.01
CA GLN A 473 8.35 -17.31 20.21
C GLN A 473 9.21 -16.16 20.72
N LEU A 474 8.57 -15.08 21.17
CA LEU A 474 9.24 -13.92 21.77
C LEU A 474 8.67 -13.66 23.16
N GLY A 475 9.46 -13.11 24.07
CA GLY A 475 8.97 -12.54 25.33
C GLY A 475 8.76 -11.04 25.17
N VAL A 476 7.61 -10.52 25.60
CA VAL A 476 7.31 -9.09 25.59
C VAL A 476 6.86 -8.65 26.98
N GLU A 477 7.46 -7.57 27.47
CA GLU A 477 7.15 -7.01 28.79
C GLU A 477 6.82 -5.53 28.67
N PHE A 478 5.70 -5.14 29.26
CA PHE A 478 5.25 -3.75 29.33
C PHE A 478 5.29 -3.28 30.78
N TYR A 479 6.01 -2.20 31.05
CA TYR A 479 6.28 -1.64 32.38
C TYR A 479 5.29 -0.56 32.78
#